data_AF-A0A8S1RNK2-F1
#
_entry.id   AF-A0A8S1RNK2-F1
#
_cell.length_a   1.000
_cell.length_b   1.000
_cell.length_c   1.000
_cell.angle_alpha   90.00
_cell.angle_beta   90.00
_cell.angle_gamma   90.00
#
_symmetry.space_group_name_H-M   'P 1'
#
loop_
_entity.id
_entity.type
_entity.pdbx_description
1 polymer ?
#
loop_
_entity_poly.entity_id
_entity_poly.type
_entity_poly.pdbx_seq_one_letter_code
_entity_poly.pdbx_strand_id
1 'polypeptide(L)'
;MSLCLFHFKTNNRKCEDRMYIYRDTNMFQLSGGGFYNNLGQKSGCWRTLSKNFWDLSQVIYQGQYENGQKIGKLDINWKIPQGINVFEQIGGGSFNEKNMKNGIWVEVCDGFLEQQINYSQFFLVTTNLYLVVNI
;
A
#
# COMPACT_ATOMS: atom_id res chain seq x y z
N MET A 1 14.79 -10.75 -8.38
CA MET A 1 14.52 -9.37 -7.93
C MET A 1 14.69 -9.36 -6.42
N SER A 2 15.66 -8.62 -5.85
CA SER A 2 15.97 -8.68 -4.41
C SER A 2 15.37 -7.49 -3.67
N LEU A 3 14.46 -7.76 -2.73
CA LEU A 3 14.07 -6.82 -1.68
C LEU A 3 15.21 -6.67 -0.66
N CYS A 4 15.66 -5.45 -0.40
CA CYS A 4 16.48 -5.14 0.78
C CYS A 4 15.64 -4.37 1.79
N LEU A 5 15.55 -4.89 3.01
CA LEU A 5 14.94 -4.22 4.16
C LEU A 5 15.98 -3.28 4.80
N PHE A 6 15.66 -2.00 4.92
CA PHE A 6 16.48 -1.04 5.67
C PHE A 6 15.70 -0.50 6.87
N HIS A 7 16.33 -0.53 8.04
CA HIS A 7 15.84 0.13 9.25
C HIS A 7 16.55 1.47 9.42
N PHE A 8 15.82 2.57 9.34
CA PHE A 8 16.33 3.89 9.71
C PHE A 8 15.77 4.31 11.07
N LYS A 9 16.65 4.73 11.98
CA LYS A 9 16.28 5.52 13.15
C LYS A 9 16.60 6.97 12.82
N THR A 10 15.60 7.85 12.85
CA THR A 10 15.85 9.30 12.85
C THR A 10 15.46 9.91 14.19
N ASN A 11 16.18 10.98 14.53
CA ASN A 11 16.28 11.63 15.83
C ASN A 11 15.03 11.61 16.73
N ASN A 12 15.17 10.97 17.90
CA ASN A 12 14.34 11.08 19.11
C ASN A 12 12.82 10.84 19.02
N ARG A 13 12.31 10.24 17.94
CA ARG A 13 10.98 9.62 17.94
C ARG A 13 11.10 8.21 17.38
N LYS A 14 10.50 7.22 18.06
CA LYS A 14 10.45 5.85 17.52
C LYS A 14 9.61 5.92 16.24
N CYS A 15 10.21 5.83 15.07
CA CYS A 15 9.53 5.51 13.81
C CYS A 15 9.92 4.08 13.44
N GLU A 16 8.93 3.24 13.16
CA GLU A 16 9.16 1.96 12.48
C GLU A 16 8.79 2.17 11.02
N ASP A 17 9.79 2.58 10.24
CA ASP A 17 9.65 2.78 8.81
C ASP A 17 9.98 1.47 8.10
N ARG A 18 9.04 0.95 7.31
CA ARG A 18 9.30 -0.16 6.38
C ARG A 18 9.43 0.43 4.98
N MET A 19 10.68 0.68 4.60
CA MET A 19 11.02 1.23 3.28
C MET A 19 11.36 0.08 2.32
N TYR A 20 10.66 0.01 1.19
CA TYR A 20 11.00 -0.89 0.08
C TYR A 20 11.65 -0.07 -1.02
N ILE A 21 12.79 -0.54 -1.54
CA ILE A 21 13.54 0.13 -2.60
C ILE A 21 13.16 -0.50 -3.94
N TYR A 22 12.60 0.30 -4.86
CA TYR A 22 12.47 -0.07 -6.26
C TYR A 22 13.74 0.35 -7.00
N ARG A 23 14.39 -0.57 -7.74
CA ARG A 23 15.66 -0.27 -8.45
C ARG A 23 15.50 0.62 -9.69
N ASP A 24 14.30 0.80 -10.23
CA ASP A 24 14.13 1.44 -11.55
C ASP A 24 13.98 2.96 -11.52
N THR A 25 13.85 3.56 -10.35
CA THR A 25 13.87 5.02 -10.21
C THR A 25 14.57 5.36 -8.91
N ASN A 26 15.57 6.24 -8.93
CA ASN A 26 16.28 6.79 -7.76
C ASN A 26 15.37 7.50 -6.71
N MET A 27 14.06 7.21 -6.67
CA MET A 27 13.09 7.64 -5.68
C MET A 27 12.94 6.59 -4.58
N PHE A 28 13.29 6.97 -3.35
CA PHE A 28 12.92 6.23 -2.15
C PHE A 28 11.41 6.36 -1.92
N GLN A 29 10.65 5.26 -2.05
CA GLN A 29 9.21 5.26 -1.77
C GLN A 29 8.92 4.56 -0.45
N LEU A 30 8.53 5.34 0.56
CA LEU A 30 8.06 4.81 1.84
C LEU A 30 6.76 4.01 1.61
N SER A 31 6.85 2.70 1.75
CA SER A 31 5.73 1.79 1.45
C SER A 31 4.85 1.57 2.68
N GLY A 32 5.43 1.59 3.89
CA GLY A 32 4.71 1.48 5.15
C GLY A 32 5.44 2.14 6.32
N GLY A 33 4.69 2.46 7.37
CA GLY A 33 5.19 3.13 8.56
C GLY A 33 4.34 4.33 8.97
N GLY A 34 4.77 4.99 10.03
CA GLY A 34 4.12 6.17 10.59
C GLY A 34 4.81 6.61 11.88
N PHE A 35 4.22 7.59 12.55
CA PHE A 35 4.80 8.15 13.76
C PHE A 35 4.27 7.46 15.00
N TYR A 36 5.12 7.39 16.02
CA TYR A 36 4.70 7.08 17.38
C TYR A 36 4.78 8.33 18.24
N ASN A 37 3.84 8.48 19.18
CA ASN A 37 3.88 9.51 20.21
C ASN A 37 4.94 9.15 21.29
N ASN A 38 5.12 10.03 22.28
CA ASN A 38 6.09 9.84 23.36
C ASN A 38 5.79 8.62 24.25
N LEU A 39 4.56 8.09 24.19
CA LEU A 39 4.14 6.87 24.88
C LEU A 39 4.36 5.60 24.05
N GLY A 40 4.92 5.74 22.84
CA GLY A 40 5.12 4.60 21.94
C GLY A 40 3.83 4.09 21.28
N GLN A 41 2.81 4.94 21.16
CA GLN A 41 1.55 4.62 20.48
C GLN A 41 1.50 5.26 19.09
N LYS A 42 0.83 4.62 18.13
CA LYS A 42 0.65 5.16 16.77
C LYS A 42 -0.04 6.53 16.81
N SER A 43 0.51 7.48 16.06
CA SER A 43 0.01 8.85 15.94
C SER A 43 0.22 9.37 14.51
N GLY A 44 -0.68 10.23 14.04
CA GLY A 44 -0.63 10.84 12.71
C GLY A 44 -0.96 9.87 11.57
N CYS A 45 -0.47 10.16 10.37
CA CYS A 45 -0.68 9.34 9.18
C CYS A 45 0.13 8.05 9.25
N TRP A 46 -0.53 6.93 8.96
CA TRP A 46 0.06 5.61 8.92
C TRP A 46 -0.24 4.91 7.61
N ARG A 47 0.79 4.28 7.03
CA ARG A 47 0.66 3.34 5.92
C ARG A 47 0.93 1.94 6.41
N THR A 48 0.01 1.02 6.15
CA THR A 48 0.15 -0.40 6.47
C THR A 48 0.08 -1.19 5.18
N LEU A 49 0.99 -2.15 5.02
CA LEU A 49 1.00 -3.04 3.87
C LEU A 49 -0.05 -4.14 4.05
N SER A 50 -0.66 -4.59 2.97
CA SER A 50 -1.51 -5.78 3.02
C SER A 50 -0.72 -7.01 3.45
N LYS A 51 -1.41 -8.00 4.02
CA LYS A 51 -0.81 -9.27 4.43
C LYS A 51 -0.12 -9.99 3.26
N ASN A 52 -0.69 -9.84 2.07
CA ASN A 52 -0.23 -10.43 0.82
C ASN A 52 0.44 -9.34 -0.04
N PHE A 53 1.29 -8.51 0.56
CA PHE A 53 2.06 -7.51 -0.16
C PHE A 53 3.27 -8.18 -0.84
N TRP A 54 3.33 -8.12 -2.16
CA TRP A 54 4.44 -8.62 -2.98
C TRP A 54 4.52 -7.84 -4.31
N ASP A 55 5.50 -8.13 -5.15
CA ASP A 55 5.82 -7.30 -6.32
C ASP A 55 4.64 -7.04 -7.26
N LEU A 56 3.76 -8.04 -7.47
CA LEU A 56 2.57 -7.92 -8.33
C LEU A 56 1.29 -7.51 -7.58
N SER A 57 1.32 -7.43 -6.25
CA SER A 57 0.17 -7.04 -5.42
C SER A 57 0.65 -6.10 -4.33
N GLN A 58 0.50 -4.82 -4.60
CA GLN A 58 0.95 -3.76 -3.71
C GLN A 58 -0.26 -2.98 -3.21
N VAL A 59 -1.02 -3.62 -2.31
CA VAL A 59 -2.14 -2.98 -1.61
C VAL A 59 -1.65 -2.35 -0.31
N ILE A 60 -1.98 -1.07 -0.13
CA ILE A 60 -1.64 -0.29 1.05
C ILE A 60 -2.91 0.27 1.70
N TYR A 61 -2.90 0.29 3.03
CA TYR A 61 -3.92 0.91 3.86
C TYR A 61 -3.35 2.20 4.44
N GLN A 62 -3.96 3.33 4.14
CA GLN A 62 -3.56 4.63 4.66
C GLN A 62 -4.65 5.18 5.58
N GLY A 63 -4.29 5.53 6.81
CA GLY A 63 -5.26 6.10 7.76
C GLY A 63 -4.59 6.94 8.82
N GLN A 64 -5.39 7.69 9.57
CA GLN A 64 -4.92 8.49 10.69
C GLN A 64 -5.05 7.73 12.00
N TYR A 65 -4.10 7.96 12.89
CA TYR A 65 -4.09 7.41 14.23
C TYR A 65 -3.93 8.52 15.28
N GLU A 66 -4.60 8.35 16.40
CA GLU A 66 -4.42 9.15 17.59
C GLU A 66 -4.38 8.22 18.81
N ASN A 67 -3.32 8.34 19.62
CA ASN A 67 -3.11 7.52 20.82
C ASN A 67 -3.28 6.01 20.58
N GLY A 68 -2.84 5.52 19.42
CA GLY A 68 -2.93 4.11 19.02
C GLY A 68 -4.26 3.69 18.38
N GLN A 69 -5.26 4.57 18.33
CA GLN A 69 -6.57 4.30 17.75
C GLN A 69 -6.71 4.88 16.35
N LYS A 70 -7.40 4.18 15.45
CA LYS A 70 -7.69 4.66 14.08
C LYS A 70 -8.79 5.72 14.15
N ILE A 71 -8.56 6.86 13.52
CA ILE A 71 -9.53 7.95 13.46
C ILE A 71 -9.76 8.38 12.01
N GLY A 72 -10.92 9.00 11.75
CA GLY A 72 -11.21 9.64 10.47
C GLY A 72 -11.22 8.66 9.29
N LYS A 73 -10.61 9.06 8.16
CA LYS A 73 -10.65 8.31 6.90
C LYS A 73 -9.60 7.20 6.85
N LEU A 74 -10.00 6.04 6.34
CA LEU A 74 -9.14 4.97 5.90
C LEU A 74 -9.25 4.85 4.37
N ASP A 75 -8.12 4.93 3.68
CA ASP A 75 -8.02 4.71 2.25
C ASP A 75 -7.33 3.37 1.99
N ILE A 76 -7.88 2.57 1.08
CA ILE A 76 -7.24 1.36 0.57
C ILE A 76 -6.80 1.66 -0.85
N ASN A 77 -5.49 1.65 -1.08
CA ASN A 77 -4.92 1.98 -2.37
C ASN A 77 -4.14 0.79 -2.95
N TRP A 78 -4.15 0.66 -4.26
CA TRP A 78 -3.43 -0.37 -4.99
C TRP A 78 -2.47 0.26 -6.00
N LYS A 79 -1.24 -0.24 -6.06
CA LYS A 79 -0.29 0.17 -7.10
C LYS A 79 -0.58 -0.57 -8.39
N ILE A 80 -0.81 0.17 -9.45
CA ILE A 80 -1.03 -0.40 -10.78
C ILE A 80 0.33 -0.91 -11.31
N PRO A 81 0.48 -2.20 -11.67
CA PRO A 81 1.76 -2.79 -12.07
C PRO A 81 2.44 -2.12 -13.28
N GLN A 82 1.66 -1.49 -14.16
CA GLN A 82 2.15 -0.81 -15.38
C GLN A 82 1.93 0.71 -15.34
N GLY A 83 1.43 1.26 -14.22
CA GLY A 83 1.25 2.70 -14.04
C GLY A 83 2.52 3.35 -13.48
N ILE A 84 2.78 4.61 -13.84
CA ILE A 84 3.92 5.40 -13.34
C ILE A 84 3.76 5.63 -11.83
N ASN A 85 4.19 4.70 -10.97
CA ASN A 85 4.15 4.82 -9.51
C ASN A 85 2.83 5.40 -8.94
N VAL A 86 1.71 5.18 -9.63
CA VAL A 86 0.40 5.71 -9.25
C VAL A 86 -0.30 4.69 -8.38
N PHE A 87 -0.87 5.18 -7.29
CA PHE A 87 -1.79 4.44 -6.44
C PHE A 87 -3.22 4.82 -6.80
N GLU A 88 -4.05 3.84 -7.08
CA GLU A 88 -5.48 4.02 -7.26
C GLU A 88 -6.22 3.65 -5.97
N GLN A 89 -7.18 4.48 -5.56
CA GLN A 89 -8.03 4.18 -4.42
C GLN A 89 -9.07 3.13 -4.84
N ILE A 90 -9.00 1.96 -4.22
CA ILE A 90 -9.87 0.81 -4.50
C ILE A 90 -10.85 0.51 -3.36
N GLY A 91 -10.74 1.23 -2.25
CA GLY A 91 -11.65 1.08 -1.13
C GLY A 91 -11.33 2.02 0.01
N GLY A 92 -11.98 1.76 1.14
CA GLY A 92 -11.87 2.58 2.34
C GLY A 92 -13.20 2.94 2.96
N GLY A 93 -13.14 3.85 3.91
CA GLY A 93 -14.30 4.38 4.62
C GLY A 93 -13.88 5.32 5.73
N SER A 94 -14.82 5.68 6.60
CA SER A 94 -14.54 6.57 7.72
C SER A 94 -14.88 5.92 9.06
N PHE A 95 -14.21 6.36 10.13
CA PHE A 95 -14.54 6.03 11.50
C PHE A 95 -15.21 7.23 12.18
N ASN A 96 -16.18 6.98 13.04
CA ASN A 96 -16.76 8.01 13.92
C ASN A 96 -15.92 8.21 15.19
N GLU A 97 -16.35 9.12 16.06
CA GLU A 97 -15.70 9.46 17.33
C GLU A 97 -15.58 8.29 18.32
N LYS A 98 -16.35 7.21 18.12
CA LYS A 98 -16.29 5.97 18.91
C LYS A 98 -15.43 4.90 18.22
N ASN A 99 -14.65 5.27 17.19
CA ASN A 99 -13.85 4.39 16.33
C ASN A 99 -14.65 3.28 15.64
N MET A 100 -15.95 3.49 15.40
CA MET A 100 -16.79 2.57 14.65
C MET A 100 -16.86 3.02 13.19
N LYS A 101 -16.93 2.06 12.26
CA LYS A 101 -17.12 2.35 10.84
C LYS A 101 -18.38 3.21 10.64
N ASN A 102 -18.25 4.27 9.85
CA ASN A 102 -19.29 5.25 9.62
C ASN A 102 -19.44 5.53 8.12
N GLY A 103 -20.68 5.50 7.64
CA GLY A 103 -21.01 5.73 6.24
C GLY A 103 -20.65 4.57 5.31
N ILE A 104 -20.32 4.90 4.06
CA ILE A 104 -19.96 3.93 3.03
C ILE A 104 -18.61 3.33 3.37
N TRP A 105 -18.56 2.00 3.34
CA TRP A 105 -17.37 1.23 3.61
C TRP A 105 -17.17 0.22 2.48
N VAL A 106 -16.04 0.33 1.79
CA VAL A 106 -15.67 -0.54 0.68
C VAL A 106 -14.45 -1.35 1.11
N GLU A 107 -14.62 -2.67 1.18
CA GLU A 107 -13.54 -3.61 1.47
C GLU A 107 -13.05 -4.28 0.20
N VAL A 108 -11.77 -4.63 0.20
CA VAL A 108 -11.18 -5.46 -0.84
C VAL A 108 -11.53 -6.91 -0.51
N CYS A 109 -12.21 -7.59 -1.43
CA CYS A 109 -12.57 -9.00 -1.25
C CYS A 109 -11.35 -9.90 -1.14
N ASP A 110 -11.49 -10.98 -0.37
CA ASP A 110 -10.53 -12.08 -0.39
C ASP A 110 -10.41 -12.62 -1.81
N GLY A 111 -9.18 -12.84 -2.28
CA GLY A 111 -8.92 -13.30 -3.65
C GLY A 111 -8.91 -12.20 -4.72
N PHE A 112 -9.11 -10.92 -4.36
CA PHE A 112 -8.87 -9.78 -5.29
C PHE A 112 -7.50 -9.89 -5.98
N LEU A 113 -6.53 -10.47 -5.28
CA LEU A 113 -5.15 -10.66 -5.75
C LEU A 113 -4.99 -11.81 -6.75
N GLU A 114 -5.78 -12.87 -6.61
CA GLU A 114 -5.71 -14.04 -7.50
C GLU A 114 -6.27 -13.69 -8.88
N GLN A 115 -7.33 -12.87 -8.91
CA GLN A 115 -7.93 -12.38 -10.16
C GLN A 115 -6.96 -11.46 -10.93
N GLN A 116 -6.14 -10.66 -10.24
CA GLN A 116 -5.19 -9.75 -10.88
C GLN A 116 -3.99 -10.43 -11.56
N ILE A 117 -3.56 -11.59 -11.05
CA ILE A 117 -2.52 -12.41 -11.70
C ILE A 117 -3.00 -12.85 -13.09
N ASN A 118 -4.28 -13.24 -13.21
CA ASN A 118 -4.85 -13.66 -14.48
C ASN A 118 -4.95 -12.51 -15.50
N TYR A 119 -5.38 -11.32 -15.07
CA TYR A 119 -5.47 -10.16 -15.98
C TYR A 119 -4.09 -9.65 -16.43
N SER A 120 -3.10 -9.62 -15.54
CA SER A 120 -1.74 -9.20 -15.89
C SER A 120 -1.04 -10.20 -16.81
N GLN A 121 -1.19 -11.50 -16.57
CA GLN A 121 -0.68 -12.54 -17.49
C GLN A 121 -1.37 -12.49 -18.85
N PHE A 122 -2.70 -12.30 -18.89
CA PHE A 122 -3.44 -12.18 -20.15
C PHE A 122 -2.98 -10.97 -20.99
N PHE A 123 -2.76 -9.82 -20.35
CA PHE A 123 -2.30 -8.61 -21.03
C PHE A 123 -0.85 -8.72 -21.54
N LEU A 124 0.02 -9.41 -20.80
CA LEU A 124 1.40 -9.69 -21.24
C LEU A 124 1.44 -10.68 -22.42
N VAL A 125 0.51 -11.64 -22.46
CA VAL A 125 0.40 -12.58 -23.59
C VAL A 125 -0.09 -11.87 -24.85
N THR A 126 -1.13 -11.03 -24.75
CA THR A 126 -1.67 -10.32 -25.92
C THR A 126 -0.68 -9.31 -26.50
N THR A 127 0.01 -8.53 -25.65
CA THR A 127 1.01 -7.55 -26.12
C THR A 127 2.20 -8.22 -26.81
N ASN A 128 2.70 -9.34 -26.28
CA ASN A 128 3.76 -10.12 -26.95
C ASN A 128 3.29 -10.76 -28.25
N LEU A 129 2.05 -11.27 -28.33
CA LEU A 129 1.48 -11.77 -29.59
C LEU A 129 1.36 -10.66 -30.65
N TYR A 130 0.89 -9.47 -30.29
CA TYR A 130 0.84 -8.33 -31.21
C TYR A 130 2.22 -7.88 -31.69
N LEU A 131 3.23 -7.93 -30.81
CA LEU A 131 4.61 -7.63 -31.19
C LEU A 131 5.20 -8.70 -32.13
N VAL A 132 4.91 -9.99 -31.92
CA VAL A 132 5.42 -11.09 -32.77
C VAL A 132 4.74 -11.13 -34.14
N VAL A 133 3.49 -10.69 -34.28
CA VAL A 133 2.75 -10.67 -35.56
C VAL A 133 3.15 -9.47 -36.46
N ASN A 134 3.85 -8.46 -35.92
CA ASN A 134 4.25 -7.26 -36.66
C ASN A 134 5.77 -7.18 -36.96
N ILE A 135 6.45 -8.33 -37.08
CA ILE A 135 7.86 -8.46 -37.50
C ILE A 135 7.91 -9.34 -38.75
#